data_AF-A0A1G3HA89-F1
#
_entry.id   AF-A0A1G3HA89-F1
#
_cell.length_a   1.000
_cell.length_b   1.000
_cell.length_c   1.000
_cell.angle_alpha   90.00
_cell.angle_beta   90.00
_cell.angle_gamma   90.00
#
_symmetry.space_group_name_H-M   'P 1'
#
loop_
_entity.id
_entity.type
_entity.pdbx_description
1 polymer ?
#
loop_
_entity_poly.entity_id
_entity_poly.type
_entity_poly.pdbx_seq_one_letter_code
_entity_poly.pdbx_strand_id
1 'polypeptide(L)'
;MKGILLLAAGALLALPASAQTVTDECAQARDPLRCEARQAALKTCAEKRGAQRRACLDASIPPVDCAKAQNPSACESAQKAKEICQGKTGKELKKCLRDEQPRKKSKKKPRKRPPAA
;
A
#
# COMPACT_ATOMS: atom_id res chain seq x y z
N MET A 1 -6.16 -60.48 24.69
CA MET A 1 -5.08 -59.81 25.45
C MET A 1 -3.93 -59.53 24.50
N LYS A 2 -3.51 -58.25 24.38
CA LYS A 2 -2.43 -57.69 23.54
C LYS A 2 -2.76 -57.62 22.02
N GLY A 3 -2.69 -56.49 21.33
CA GLY A 3 -2.33 -55.12 21.69
C GLY A 3 -2.81 -54.16 20.61
N ILE A 4 -3.42 -53.05 21.04
CA ILE A 4 -3.89 -51.97 20.17
C ILE A 4 -2.66 -51.15 19.80
N LEU A 5 -2.18 -51.31 18.57
CA LEU A 5 -1.15 -50.43 18.00
C LEU A 5 -1.87 -49.22 17.37
N LEU A 6 -2.31 -48.29 18.22
CA LEU A 6 -2.71 -46.95 17.79
C LEU A 6 -1.44 -46.16 17.46
N LEU A 7 -1.04 -46.20 16.18
CA LEU A 7 -0.07 -45.28 15.63
C LEU A 7 -0.62 -43.86 15.75
N ALA A 8 -0.03 -43.08 16.66
CA ALA A 8 -0.20 -41.65 16.75
C ALA A 8 0.31 -41.00 15.45
N ALA A 9 -0.59 -40.77 14.49
CA ALA A 9 -0.35 -39.86 13.37
C ALA A 9 -0.60 -38.41 13.83
N GLY A 10 0.19 -37.98 14.81
CA GLY A 10 0.32 -36.58 15.19
C GLY A 10 1.60 -36.04 14.61
N ALA A 11 1.58 -35.54 13.37
CA ALA A 11 2.62 -34.67 12.85
C ALA A 11 2.13 -33.88 11.62
N LEU A 12 2.34 -32.57 11.70
CA LEU A 12 2.48 -31.61 10.60
C LEU A 12 1.18 -31.05 9.99
N LEU A 13 0.59 -30.11 10.73
CA LEU A 13 0.20 -28.83 10.16
C LEU A 13 1.40 -28.19 9.43
N ALA A 14 1.67 -28.60 8.19
CA ALA A 14 2.64 -27.93 7.33
C ALA A 14 1.88 -27.01 6.36
N LEU A 15 1.54 -25.82 6.84
CA LEU A 15 1.20 -24.67 6.01
C LEU A 15 2.36 -24.41 5.02
N PRO A 16 2.03 -24.28 3.72
CA PRO A 16 2.42 -23.07 3.03
C PRO A 16 1.16 -22.42 2.46
N ALA A 17 0.22 -22.03 3.34
CA ALA A 17 -0.94 -21.23 2.96
C ALA A 17 -0.58 -19.79 2.52
N SER A 18 0.70 -19.47 2.35
CA SER A 18 1.20 -18.11 2.10
C SER A 18 1.24 -17.71 0.62
N ALA A 19 1.09 -18.68 -0.31
CA ALA A 19 1.13 -18.38 -1.75
C ALA A 19 -0.27 -18.22 -2.35
N GLN A 20 -1.26 -18.98 -1.89
CA GLN A 20 -2.63 -18.96 -2.41
C GLN A 20 -3.42 -17.71 -1.96
N THR A 21 -3.14 -17.22 -0.75
CA THR A 21 -3.80 -16.02 -0.22
C THR A 21 -3.43 -14.78 -1.02
N VAL A 22 -2.17 -14.69 -1.45
CA VAL A 22 -1.60 -13.53 -2.12
C VAL A 22 -2.23 -13.30 -3.51
N THR A 23 -2.52 -14.35 -4.27
CA THR A 23 -3.22 -14.26 -5.57
C THR A 23 -4.71 -13.97 -5.40
N ASP A 24 -5.38 -14.63 -4.45
CA ASP A 24 -6.81 -14.42 -4.20
C ASP A 24 -7.09 -13.00 -3.65
N GLU A 25 -6.19 -12.50 -2.80
CA GLU A 25 -6.26 -11.16 -2.22
C GLU A 25 -6.02 -10.06 -3.28
N CYS A 26 -5.22 -10.33 -4.32
CA CYS A 26 -5.15 -9.42 -5.47
C CYS A 26 -6.37 -9.46 -6.36
N ALA A 27 -6.99 -10.62 -6.56
CA ALA A 27 -8.21 -10.73 -7.38
C ALA A 27 -9.35 -9.87 -6.80
N GLN A 28 -9.40 -9.71 -5.48
CA GLN A 28 -10.37 -8.88 -4.77
C GLN A 28 -9.93 -7.41 -4.61
N ALA A 29 -8.70 -7.06 -4.99
CA ALA A 29 -8.20 -5.70 -4.87
C ALA A 29 -8.91 -4.76 -5.85
N ARG A 30 -8.95 -3.47 -5.51
CA ARG A 30 -9.49 -2.42 -6.39
C ARG A 30 -8.73 -2.31 -7.73
N ASP A 31 -7.47 -2.72 -7.76
CA ASP A 31 -6.63 -2.76 -8.96
C ASP A 31 -5.80 -4.06 -8.93
N PRO A 32 -6.35 -5.18 -9.45
CA PRO A 32 -5.72 -6.50 -9.38
C PRO A 32 -4.35 -6.53 -10.08
N LEU A 33 -4.26 -5.95 -11.28
CA LEU A 33 -3.03 -5.90 -12.06
C LEU A 33 -1.90 -5.21 -11.29
N ARG A 34 -2.20 -4.07 -10.67
CA ARG A 34 -1.20 -3.33 -9.89
C ARG A 34 -0.86 -4.02 -8.58
N CYS A 35 -1.81 -4.74 -7.98
CA CYS A 35 -1.56 -5.58 -6.82
C CYS A 35 -0.55 -6.70 -7.15
N GLU A 36 -0.76 -7.43 -8.25
CA GLU A 36 0.14 -8.49 -8.71
C GLU A 36 1.54 -7.93 -9.05
N ALA A 37 1.60 -6.82 -9.78
CA ALA A 37 2.85 -6.15 -10.09
C ALA A 37 3.60 -5.72 -8.82
N ARG A 38 2.89 -5.26 -7.79
CA ARG A 38 3.50 -4.93 -6.49
C ARG A 38 4.04 -6.17 -5.78
N GLN A 39 3.33 -7.29 -5.81
CA GLN A 39 3.82 -8.53 -5.21
C GLN A 39 5.05 -9.08 -5.94
N ALA A 40 5.06 -9.02 -7.27
CA ALA A 40 6.24 -9.34 -8.07
C ALA A 40 7.41 -8.41 -7.71
N ALA A 41 7.17 -7.09 -7.65
CA ALA A 41 8.18 -6.11 -7.27
C ALA A 41 8.75 -6.35 -5.85
N LEU A 42 7.91 -6.76 -4.90
CA LEU A 42 8.38 -7.10 -3.54
C LEU A 42 9.35 -8.28 -3.54
N LYS A 43 9.15 -9.26 -4.42
CA LYS A 43 10.05 -10.40 -4.61
C LYS A 43 11.33 -9.98 -5.33
N THR A 44 11.23 -9.25 -6.45
CA THR A 44 12.41 -8.83 -7.23
C THR A 44 13.29 -7.82 -6.51
N CYS A 45 12.69 -6.95 -5.68
CA CYS A 45 13.40 -5.94 -4.90
C CYS A 45 13.76 -6.39 -3.48
N ALA A 46 13.63 -7.69 -3.14
CA ALA A 46 13.77 -8.20 -1.77
C ALA A 46 15.14 -7.92 -1.14
N GLU A 47 16.20 -8.07 -1.93
CA GLU A 47 17.60 -7.90 -1.48
C GLU A 47 18.01 -6.43 -1.33
N LYS A 48 17.25 -5.50 -1.90
CA LYS A 48 17.55 -4.06 -1.82
C LYS A 48 17.09 -3.51 -0.47
N ARG A 49 17.78 -2.48 0.03
CA ARG A 49 17.45 -1.82 1.31
C ARG A 49 17.31 -0.30 1.16
N GLY A 50 16.68 0.33 2.15
CA GLY A 50 16.57 1.79 2.24
C GLY A 50 16.01 2.46 0.98
N ALA A 51 16.67 3.51 0.52
CA ALA A 51 16.28 4.28 -0.67
C ALA A 51 16.32 3.44 -1.96
N GLN A 52 17.29 2.53 -2.08
CA GLN A 52 17.45 1.66 -3.25
C GLN A 52 16.27 0.70 -3.40
N ARG A 53 15.74 0.17 -2.29
CA ARG A 53 14.52 -0.65 -2.32
C ARG A 53 13.32 0.13 -2.81
N ARG A 54 13.15 1.38 -2.33
CA ARG A 54 12.02 2.24 -2.72
C ARG A 54 12.07 2.54 -4.21
N ALA A 55 13.23 2.98 -4.71
CA ALA A 55 13.42 3.25 -6.13
C ALA A 55 13.10 2.02 -7.00
N CYS A 56 13.53 0.82 -6.57
CA CYS A 56 13.21 -0.42 -7.28
C CYS A 56 11.70 -0.72 -7.32
N LEU A 57 11.01 -0.56 -6.18
CA LEU A 57 9.57 -0.77 -6.11
C LEU A 57 8.82 0.25 -6.97
N ASP A 58 9.20 1.52 -6.89
CA ASP A 58 8.57 2.60 -7.65
C ASP A 58 8.74 2.41 -9.17
N ALA A 59 9.89 1.88 -9.62
CA ALA A 59 10.13 1.57 -11.02
C ALA A 59 9.40 0.31 -11.52
N SER A 60 9.08 -0.62 -10.62
CA SER A 60 8.50 -1.92 -10.98
C SER A 60 6.96 -1.94 -10.96
N ILE A 61 6.33 -0.97 -10.30
CA ILE A 61 4.87 -0.93 -10.14
C ILE A 61 4.27 0.03 -11.17
N PRO A 62 3.29 -0.40 -11.98
CA PRO A 62 2.70 0.46 -12.99
C PRO A 62 1.97 1.66 -12.35
N PRO A 63 1.85 2.77 -13.11
CA PRO A 63 1.07 3.92 -12.67
C PRO A 63 -0.39 3.53 -12.46
N VAL A 64 -1.08 4.26 -11.56
CA VAL A 64 -2.51 4.06 -11.30
C VAL A 64 -3.31 4.54 -12.51
N ASP A 65 -4.21 3.70 -13.01
CA ASP A 65 -5.21 4.09 -14.01
C ASP A 65 -6.34 4.87 -13.31
N CYS A 66 -6.28 6.20 -13.40
CA CYS A 66 -7.26 7.07 -12.77
C CYS A 66 -8.65 6.98 -13.44
N ALA A 67 -8.77 6.48 -14.67
CA ALA A 67 -10.07 6.28 -15.31
C ALA A 67 -10.90 5.19 -14.60
N LYS A 68 -10.22 4.21 -13.99
CA LYS A 68 -10.84 3.14 -13.19
C LYS A 68 -11.00 3.51 -11.71
N ALA A 69 -10.61 4.72 -11.32
CA ALA A 69 -10.75 5.17 -9.95
C ALA A 69 -12.20 5.58 -9.64
N GLN A 70 -12.67 5.26 -8.44
CA GLN A 70 -13.97 5.72 -7.91
C GLN A 70 -14.12 7.25 -7.92
N ASN A 71 -13.01 7.99 -7.88
CA ASN A 71 -12.99 9.43 -8.14
C ASN A 71 -11.78 9.77 -9.04
N PRO A 72 -11.99 9.88 -10.37
CA PRO A 72 -10.91 10.13 -11.32
C PRO A 72 -10.19 11.47 -11.07
N SER A 73 -10.94 12.55 -10.84
CA SER A 73 -10.37 13.88 -10.59
C SER A 73 -9.47 13.93 -9.35
N ALA A 74 -9.90 13.27 -8.26
CA ALA A 74 -9.07 13.17 -7.06
C ALA A 74 -7.80 12.32 -7.32
N CYS A 75 -7.92 11.24 -8.10
CA CYS A 75 -6.79 10.40 -8.48
C CYS A 75 -5.76 11.17 -9.30
N GLU A 76 -6.20 11.90 -10.33
CA GLU A 76 -5.33 12.72 -11.19
C GLU A 76 -4.61 13.81 -10.38
N SER A 77 -5.34 14.51 -9.50
CA SER A 77 -4.73 15.51 -8.62
C SER A 77 -3.65 14.90 -7.71
N ALA A 78 -3.87 13.68 -7.23
CA ALA A 78 -2.90 12.97 -6.40
C ALA A 78 -1.69 12.49 -7.21
N GLN A 79 -1.88 12.08 -8.47
CA GLN A 79 -0.79 11.74 -9.38
C GLN A 79 0.06 12.96 -9.70
N LYS A 80 -0.55 14.09 -10.06
CA LYS A 80 0.15 15.35 -10.31
C LYS A 80 0.94 15.82 -9.08
N ALA A 81 0.36 15.73 -7.88
CA ALA A 81 1.07 16.04 -6.65
C ALA A 81 2.28 15.12 -6.43
N LYS A 82 2.18 13.82 -6.76
CA LYS A 82 3.31 12.88 -6.68
C LYS A 82 4.42 13.25 -7.66
N GLU A 83 4.08 13.65 -8.88
CA GLU A 83 5.03 14.13 -9.90
C GLU A 83 5.79 15.38 -9.43
N ILE A 84 5.08 16.39 -8.94
CA ILE A 84 5.68 17.63 -8.41
C ILE A 84 6.59 17.32 -7.21
N CYS A 85 6.19 16.38 -6.36
CA CYS A 85 6.93 16.01 -5.17
C CYS A 85 7.95 14.88 -5.39
N GLN A 86 8.25 14.49 -6.64
CA GLN A 86 9.25 13.47 -6.92
C GLN A 86 10.62 13.85 -6.33
N GLY A 87 11.40 12.84 -5.94
CA GLY A 87 12.71 13.01 -5.30
C GLY A 87 12.66 13.40 -3.82
N LYS A 88 11.52 13.89 -3.28
CA LYS A 88 11.37 14.19 -1.86
C LYS A 88 11.13 12.91 -1.06
N THR A 89 11.60 12.86 0.18
CA THR A 89 11.38 11.71 1.07
C THR A 89 10.95 12.14 2.48
N GLY A 90 10.42 11.19 3.25
CA GLY A 90 10.10 11.39 4.67
C GLY A 90 9.15 12.56 4.94
N LYS A 91 9.55 13.46 5.85
CA LYS A 91 8.74 14.62 6.27
C LYS A 91 8.56 15.63 5.14
N GLU A 92 9.57 15.81 4.31
CA GLU A 92 9.54 16.76 3.20
C GLU A 92 8.52 16.34 2.14
N LEU A 93 8.50 15.05 1.79
CA LEU A 93 7.48 14.48 0.89
C LEU A 93 6.07 14.70 1.45
N LYS A 94 5.87 14.41 2.75
CA LYS A 94 4.57 14.62 3.41
C LYS A 94 4.12 16.08 3.39
N LYS A 95 5.05 17.03 3.55
CA LYS A 95 4.75 18.46 3.47
C LYS A 95 4.37 18.84 2.05
N CYS A 96 5.20 18.47 1.07
CA CYS A 96 4.96 18.75 -0.34
C CYS A 96 3.60 18.22 -0.80
N LEU A 97 3.31 16.92 -0.57
CA LEU A 97 2.03 16.33 -0.95
C LEU A 97 0.85 17.06 -0.30
N ARG A 98 0.98 17.52 0.95
CA ARG A 98 -0.09 18.27 1.64
C ARG A 98 -0.31 19.67 1.04
N ASP A 99 0.75 20.28 0.55
CA ASP A 99 0.69 21.60 -0.06
C ASP A 99 0.10 21.52 -1.48
N GLU A 100 0.39 20.44 -2.22
CA GLU A 100 -0.12 20.19 -3.58
C GLU A 100 -1.52 19.56 -3.64
N GLN A 101 -2.00 18.92 -2.57
CA GLN A 101 -3.35 18.35 -2.55
C GLN A 101 -4.41 19.46 -2.63
N PRO A 102 -5.49 19.28 -3.41
CA PRO A 102 -6.59 20.24 -3.48
C PRO A 102 -7.23 20.34 -2.09
N ARG A 103 -6.84 21.36 -1.34
CA ARG A 103 -7.41 21.62 -0.02
C ARG A 103 -8.89 21.91 -0.26
N LYS A 104 -9.78 21.00 0.17
CA LYS A 104 -11.15 21.43 0.50
C LYS A 104 -10.93 22.62 1.42
N LYS A 105 -11.33 23.82 0.96
CA LYS A 105 -11.35 25.03 1.78
C LYS A 105 -12.31 24.73 2.93
N SER A 106 -11.83 24.00 3.93
CA SER A 106 -12.43 23.93 5.24
C SER A 106 -12.32 25.37 5.67
N LYS A 107 -13.45 26.09 5.60
CA LYS A 107 -13.61 27.36 6.27
C LYS A 107 -13.14 27.08 7.69
N LYS A 108 -11.89 27.46 8.01
CA LYS A 108 -11.39 27.42 9.38
C LYS A 108 -12.28 28.42 10.10
N LYS A 109 -13.38 27.94 10.69
CA LYS A 109 -14.14 28.75 11.63
C LYS A 109 -13.12 29.11 12.71
N PRO A 110 -12.80 30.40 12.93
CA PRO A 110 -11.85 30.76 13.97
C PRO A 110 -12.40 30.17 15.28
N ARG A 111 -11.61 29.31 15.92
CA ARG A 111 -11.93 28.85 17.27
C ARG A 111 -11.82 30.08 18.17
N LYS A 112 -12.94 30.76 18.44
CA LYS A 112 -12.99 31.78 19.48
C LYS A 112 -12.61 31.09 20.79
N ARG A 113 -11.49 31.50 21.38
CA ARG A 113 -11.09 31.12 22.74
C ARG A 113 -12.16 31.70 23.67
N PRO A 114 -12.89 30.89 24.48
CA PRO A 114 -13.79 31.47 25.46
C PRO A 114 -12.97 32.34 26.43
N PRO A 115 -13.50 33.48 26.89
CA PRO A 115 -12.82 34.31 27.88
C PRO A 115 -12.57 33.48 29.15
N ALA A 116 -11.38 33.66 29.72
CA ALA A 116 -11.06 33.10 31.03
C ALA A 116 -12.04 33.70 32.06
N ALA A 117 -12.70 32.84 32.83
CA ALA A 117 -13.47 33.23 34.00
C ALA A 117 -12.52 33.59 35.15
#